data_AF-A0A175Y5B2-F1
#
_entry.id   AF-A0A175Y5B2-F1
#
_cell.length_a   1.000
_cell.length_b   1.000
_cell.length_c   1.000
_cell.angle_alpha   90.00
_cell.angle_beta   90.00
_cell.angle_gamma   90.00
#
_symmetry.space_group_name_H-M   'P 1'
#
loop_
_entity.id
_entity.type
_entity.pdbx_description
1 polymer ?
#
loop_
_entity_poly.entity_id
_entity_poly.type
_entity_poly.pdbx_seq_one_letter_code
_entity_poly.pdbx_strand_id
1 'polypeptide(L)'
;MNAPVSINAPLDPATLAIVEELARSRGITGEEFAADAIRKVAEHDIELRAFIQEGIDSIERDGGISQEDMEAWFEERVAARKRG
;
A
#
# COMPACT_ATOMS: atom_id res chain seq x y z
N MET A 1 -1.29 -28.12 7.18
CA MET A 1 -0.91 -27.20 6.08
C MET A 1 -1.95 -27.36 5.00
N ASN A 2 -2.58 -26.26 4.58
CA ASN A 2 -3.46 -26.28 3.41
C ASN A 2 -2.60 -26.49 2.16
N ALA A 3 -3.09 -27.26 1.20
CA ALA A 3 -2.37 -27.47 -0.07
C ALA A 3 -2.24 -26.14 -0.82
N PRO A 4 -1.12 -25.90 -1.54
CA PRO A 4 -0.99 -24.73 -2.40
C PRO A 4 -2.10 -24.74 -3.46
N VAL A 5 -2.65 -23.55 -3.73
CA VAL A 5 -3.66 -23.32 -4.77
C VAL A 5 -3.06 -22.48 -5.89
N SER A 6 -3.52 -22.69 -7.12
CA SER A 6 -3.07 -21.95 -8.29
C SER A 6 -4.20 -21.11 -8.88
N ILE A 7 -3.84 -19.93 -9.37
CA ILE A 7 -4.72 -19.07 -10.16
C ILE A 7 -4.28 -19.19 -11.61
N ASN A 8 -5.24 -19.35 -12.53
CA ASN A 8 -5.00 -19.22 -13.96
C ASN A 8 -5.58 -17.89 -14.44
N ALA A 9 -4.72 -17.00 -14.93
CA ALA A 9 -5.10 -15.70 -15.44
C ALA A 9 -4.34 -15.42 -16.74
N PRO A 10 -5.04 -15.06 -17.84
CA PRO A 10 -4.38 -14.70 -19.08
C PRO A 10 -3.62 -13.38 -18.90
N LEU A 11 -2.36 -13.36 -19.33
CA LEU A 11 -1.54 -12.16 -19.43
C LEU A 11 -1.28 -11.86 -20.91
N ASP A 12 -1.27 -10.57 -21.28
CA ASP A 12 -0.77 -10.20 -22.58
C ASP A 12 0.75 -10.46 -22.67
N PRO A 13 1.31 -10.70 -23.87
CA PRO A 13 2.71 -11.05 -24.01
C PRO A 13 3.69 -9.99 -23.51
N ALA A 14 3.32 -8.70 -23.55
CA ALA A 14 4.20 -7.63 -23.10
C ALA A 14 4.31 -7.61 -21.57
N THR A 15 3.20 -7.79 -20.87
CA THR A 15 3.18 -7.94 -19.41
C THR A 15 3.95 -9.17 -18.97
N LEU A 16 3.77 -10.32 -19.65
CA LEU A 16 4.54 -11.53 -19.33
C LEU A 16 6.05 -11.30 -19.47
N ALA A 17 6.49 -10.65 -20.55
CA ALA A 17 7.91 -10.33 -20.75
C ALA A 17 8.48 -9.45 -19.63
N ILE A 18 7.72 -8.47 -19.14
CA ILE A 18 8.12 -7.64 -18.00
C ILE A 18 8.25 -8.48 -16.72
N VAL A 19 7.28 -9.36 -16.44
CA VAL A 19 7.32 -10.25 -15.27
C VAL A 19 8.55 -11.15 -15.31
N GLU A 20 8.84 -11.77 -16.45
CA GLU A 20 10.00 -12.65 -16.62
C GLU A 20 11.33 -11.90 -16.47
N GLU A 21 11.44 -10.68 -17.01
CA GLU A 21 12.63 -9.84 -16.84
C GLU A 21 12.88 -9.51 -15.36
N LEU A 22 11.84 -9.03 -14.67
CA LEU A 22 11.93 -8.67 -13.26
C LEU A 22 12.24 -9.89 -12.38
N ALA A 23 11.60 -11.03 -12.64
CA ALA A 23 11.88 -12.29 -11.96
C ALA A 23 13.36 -12.70 -12.15
N ARG A 24 13.87 -12.65 -13.39
CA ARG A 24 15.26 -12.98 -13.72
C ARG A 24 16.25 -12.07 -13.00
N SER A 25 15.99 -10.76 -12.97
CA SER A 25 16.84 -9.80 -12.23
C SER A 25 16.94 -10.09 -10.73
N ARG A 26 15.96 -10.82 -10.17
CA ARG A 26 15.88 -11.20 -8.75
C ARG A 26 16.30 -12.65 -8.50
N GLY A 27 16.59 -13.43 -9.55
CA GLY A 27 16.95 -14.84 -9.43
C GLY A 27 15.80 -15.75 -9.00
N ILE A 28 14.55 -15.39 -9.31
CA ILE A 28 13.33 -16.16 -8.99
C ILE A 28 12.56 -16.51 -10.26
N THR A 29 11.54 -17.39 -10.18
CA THR A 29 10.67 -17.70 -11.32
C THR A 29 9.60 -16.62 -11.55
N GLY A 30 9.01 -16.62 -12.74
CA GLY A 30 7.90 -15.71 -13.06
C GLY A 30 6.68 -15.96 -12.16
N GLU A 31 6.41 -17.23 -11.82
CA GLU A 31 5.33 -17.61 -10.90
C GLU A 31 5.59 -17.13 -9.47
N GLU A 32 6.83 -17.24 -8.99
CA GLU A 32 7.23 -16.71 -7.68
C GLU A 32 7.08 -15.19 -7.62
N PHE A 33 7.50 -14.50 -8.69
CA PHE A 33 7.29 -13.06 -8.83
C PHE A 33 5.80 -12.70 -8.84
N ALA A 34 4.98 -13.41 -9.61
CA ALA A 34 3.55 -13.15 -9.71
C ALA A 34 2.84 -13.38 -8.37
N ALA A 35 3.17 -14.47 -7.67
CA ALA A 35 2.62 -14.75 -6.35
C ALA A 35 3.00 -13.68 -5.31
N ASP A 36 4.27 -13.24 -5.31
CA ASP A 36 4.75 -12.16 -4.43
C ASP A 36 4.08 -10.82 -4.74
N ALA A 37 3.93 -10.48 -6.02
CA ALA A 37 3.26 -9.26 -6.45
C ALA A 37 1.78 -9.24 -6.04
N ILE A 38 1.05 -10.35 -6.24
CA ILE A 38 -0.34 -10.49 -5.82
C ILE A 38 -0.46 -10.35 -4.30
N ARG A 39 0.42 -11.02 -3.54
CA ARG A 39 0.45 -10.90 -2.08
C ARG A 39 0.63 -9.46 -1.63
N LYS A 40 1.65 -8.76 -2.15
CA LYS A 40 1.96 -7.38 -1.78
C LYS A 40 0.82 -6.42 -2.08
N VAL A 41 0.19 -6.57 -3.25
CA VAL A 41 -0.97 -5.75 -3.62
C VAL A 41 -2.14 -6.03 -2.67
N ALA A 42 -2.43 -7.30 -2.36
CA ALA A 42 -3.51 -7.67 -1.45
C ALA A 42 -3.28 -7.15 -0.03
N GLU A 43 -2.06 -7.29 0.50
CA GLU A 43 -1.66 -6.76 1.81
C GLU A 43 -1.82 -5.24 1.85
N HIS A 44 -1.26 -4.54 0.86
CA HIS A 44 -1.36 -3.08 0.76
C HIS A 44 -2.82 -2.60 0.64
N ASP A 45 -3.67 -3.30 -0.12
CA ASP A 45 -5.09 -2.95 -0.23
C ASP A 45 -5.83 -3.13 1.09
N ILE A 46 -5.51 -4.17 1.86
CA ILE A 46 -6.08 -4.40 3.20
C ILE A 46 -5.63 -3.29 4.15
N GLU A 47 -4.34 -2.97 4.17
CA GLU A 47 -3.76 -1.91 5.01
C GLU A 47 -4.36 -0.54 4.67
N LEU A 48 -4.48 -0.21 3.38
CA LEU A 48 -5.08 1.04 2.93
C LEU A 48 -6.55 1.15 3.35
N ARG A 49 -7.32 0.07 3.19
CA ARG A 49 -8.73 0.04 3.63
C ARG A 49 -8.85 0.22 5.13
N ALA A 50 -7.99 -0.45 5.90
CA ALA A 50 -7.96 -0.31 7.36
C ALA A 50 -7.62 1.12 7.78
N PHE A 51 -6.61 1.74 7.16
CA PHE A 51 -6.23 3.13 7.41
C PHE A 51 -7.37 4.11 7.10
N ILE A 52 -8.05 3.95 5.97
CA ILE A 52 -9.20 4.79 5.61
C ILE A 52 -10.33 4.63 6.63
N GLN A 53 -10.64 3.39 7.02
CA GLN A 53 -11.72 3.12 7.97
C GLN A 53 -11.40 3.70 9.35
N GLU A 54 -10.16 3.58 9.83
CA GLU A 54 -9.73 4.21 11.08
C GLU A 54 -9.93 5.73 11.06
N GLY A 55 -9.63 6.38 9.92
CA GLY A 55 -9.87 7.82 9.74
C GLY A 55 -11.35 8.19 9.78
N ILE A 56 -12.21 7.40 9.12
CA ILE A 56 -13.67 7.58 9.16
C ILE A 56 -14.18 7.42 10.59
N ASP A 57 -13.79 6.34 11.27
CA ASP A 57 -14.21 6.06 12.65
C ASP A 57 -13.76 7.17 13.61
N SER A 58 -12.57 7.74 13.39
CA SER A 58 -12.08 8.88 14.17
C SER A 58 -12.91 10.14 13.95
N ILE A 59 -13.31 10.44 12.71
CA ILE A 59 -14.14 11.60 12.39
C ILE A 59 -15.55 11.43 12.97
N GLU A 60 -16.11 10.22 12.90
CA GLU A 60 -17.43 9.93 13.47
C GLU A 60 -17.44 10.03 14.99
N ARG A 61 -16.34 9.62 15.65
CA ARG A 61 -16.21 9.64 17.11
C ARG A 61 -15.88 11.03 17.67
N ASP A 62 -14.86 11.67 17.11
CA ASP A 62 -14.22 12.86 17.70
C ASP A 62 -14.49 14.15 16.88
N GLY A 63 -15.07 14.02 15.69
CA GLY A 63 -15.22 15.10 14.72
C GLY A 63 -13.98 15.31 13.86
N GLY A 64 -14.15 16.04 12.75
CA GLY A 64 -13.02 16.54 11.95
C GLY A 64 -12.46 17.84 12.52
N ILE A 65 -11.25 18.23 12.07
CA ILE A 65 -10.68 19.56 12.34
C ILE A 65 -10.92 20.49 11.15
N SER A 66 -11.00 21.79 11.41
CA SER A 66 -11.05 22.78 10.34
C SER A 66 -9.69 22.92 9.64
N GLN A 67 -9.69 23.49 8.44
CA GLN A 67 -8.45 23.81 7.74
C GLN A 67 -7.59 24.80 8.54
N GLU A 68 -8.20 25.81 9.16
CA GLU A 68 -7.50 26.82 9.96
C GLU A 68 -6.79 26.19 11.18
N ASP A 69 -7.48 25.27 11.88
CA ASP A 69 -6.90 24.56 13.02
C ASP A 69 -5.72 23.66 12.60
N MET A 70 -5.85 23.01 11.44
CA MET A 70 -4.78 22.19 10.86
C MET A 70 -3.55 23.03 10.51
N GLU A 71 -3.74 24.18 9.87
CA GLU A 71 -2.67 25.11 9.50
C GLU A 71 -1.93 25.63 10.73
N ALA A 72 -2.67 26.06 11.76
CA ALA A 72 -2.08 26.51 13.03
C ALA A 72 -1.23 25.41 13.69
N TRP A 73 -1.73 24.17 13.70
CA TRP A 73 -0.98 23.01 14.22
C TRP A 73 0.32 22.75 13.46
N PHE A 74 0.32 22.91 12.13
CA PHE A 74 1.53 22.76 11.31
C PHE A 74 2.54 23.88 11.58
N GLU A 75 2.08 25.13 11.63
CA GLU A 75 2.94 26.30 11.87
C GLU A 75 3.68 26.19 13.21
N GLU A 76 3.00 25.76 14.27
CA GLU A 76 3.60 25.56 15.59
C GLU A 76 4.77 24.57 15.53
N ARG A 77 4.57 23.45 14.84
CA ARG A 77 5.58 22.37 14.72
C ARG A 77 6.75 22.78 13.85
N VAL A 78 6.52 23.55 12.79
CA VAL A 78 7.60 24.12 11.96
C VAL A 78 8.41 25.12 12.77
N ALA A 79 7.75 26.00 13.52
CA ALA A 79 8.42 26.98 14.37
C ALA A 79 9.24 26.30 15.48
N ALA A 80 8.73 25.24 16.10
CA ALA A 80 9.45 24.46 17.12
C ALA A 80 10.75 23.85 16.58
N ARG A 81 10.73 23.29 15.37
CA ARG A 81 11.94 22.72 14.72
C ARG A 81 12.99 23.75 14.34
N LYS A 82 12.60 25.01 14.10
CA LYS A 82 13.54 26.09 13.78
C LYS A 82 14.23 26.67 15.02
N ARG A 83 13.70 26.39 16.21
CA ARG A 83 14.22 26.89 17.50
C ARG A 83 15.14 25.90 18.21
N GLY A 84 15.15 24.63 17.80
CA GLY A 84 16.06 23.59 18.30
C GLY A 84 17.20 23.35 17.32
#